data_AF-A0A6P2AFW2-F1
#
_entry.id   AF-A0A6P2AFW2-F1
#
_cell.length_a   1.000
_cell.length_b   1.000
_cell.length_c   1.000
_cell.angle_alpha   90.00
_cell.angle_beta   90.00
_cell.angle_gamma   90.00
#
_symmetry.space_group_name_H-M   'P 1'
#
loop_
_entity.id
_entity.type
_entity.pdbx_description
1 polymer ?
#
loop_
_entity_poly.entity_id
_entity_poly.type
_entity_poly.pdbx_seq_one_letter_code
_entity_poly.pdbx_strand_id
1 'polypeptide(L)'
;MKSDLQFKLLSRLNNKKQESGFTLIELLVVVIIIGVLAAVALPNLLRQVGKARETEIKNAVGTLNRSQQAYHFERQEFAPTLELLGITIPNEYISNVENDALIVANDADSADAIPANDNYDNDGTRAYVGRIEHAAGEYSQLMCQSDAPAASLPALGNTDDCPDGSTQVR
;
A
#
# COMPACT_ATOMS: atom_id res chain seq x y z
N MET A 1 23.25 -3.18 -77.91
CA MET A 1 22.28 -2.48 -77.01
C MET A 1 21.96 -3.23 -75.70
N LYS A 2 22.34 -4.51 -75.49
CA LYS A 2 22.03 -5.27 -74.25
C LYS A 2 22.96 -5.01 -73.05
N SER A 3 24.13 -4.40 -73.26
CA SER A 3 25.19 -4.25 -72.26
C SER A 3 24.93 -3.13 -71.22
N ASP A 4 24.29 -2.03 -71.61
CA ASP A 4 23.98 -0.92 -70.68
C ASP A 4 22.96 -1.32 -69.61
N LEU A 5 22.01 -2.20 -69.98
CA LEU A 5 20.98 -2.66 -69.06
C LEU A 5 21.56 -3.61 -68.00
N GLN A 6 22.55 -4.42 -68.38
CA GLN A 6 23.26 -5.32 -67.48
C GLN A 6 24.13 -4.54 -66.49
N PHE A 7 24.82 -3.49 -66.95
CA PHE A 7 25.66 -2.65 -66.08
C PHE A 7 24.82 -1.86 -65.05
N LYS A 8 23.64 -1.36 -65.44
CA LYS A 8 22.72 -0.63 -64.55
C LYS A 8 22.02 -1.54 -63.54
N LEU A 9 21.84 -2.83 -63.85
CA LEU A 9 21.32 -3.83 -62.92
C LEU A 9 22.37 -4.22 -61.87
N LEU A 10 23.63 -4.42 -62.31
CA LEU A 10 24.76 -4.74 -61.43
C LEU A 10 25.09 -3.58 -60.47
N SER A 11 24.94 -2.33 -60.91
CA SER A 11 25.15 -1.15 -60.06
C SER A 11 24.09 -1.02 -58.95
N ARG A 12 22.86 -1.54 -59.14
CA ARG A 12 21.83 -1.56 -58.07
C ARG A 12 22.01 -2.70 -57.08
N LEU A 13 22.67 -3.79 -57.45
CA LEU A 13 22.97 -4.91 -56.56
C LEU A 13 24.14 -4.63 -55.61
N ASN A 14 25.00 -3.66 -55.93
CA ASN A 14 26.11 -3.24 -55.08
C ASN A 14 25.74 -2.15 -54.05
N ASN A 15 24.48 -1.69 -54.04
CA ASN A 15 24.00 -0.72 -53.07
C ASN A 15 23.37 -1.42 -51.85
N LYS A 16 24.08 -2.43 -51.31
CA LYS A 16 23.83 -2.90 -49.93
C LYS A 16 24.18 -1.72 -49.03
N LYS A 17 23.18 -0.91 -48.70
CA LYS A 17 23.21 -0.12 -47.46
C LYS A 17 23.68 -1.10 -46.39
N GLN A 18 24.85 -0.84 -45.81
CA GLN A 18 25.33 -1.59 -44.67
C GLN A 18 24.31 -1.32 -43.57
N GLU A 19 23.35 -2.24 -43.41
CA GLU A 19 22.55 -2.25 -42.20
C GLU A 19 23.50 -2.60 -41.07
N SER A 20 23.95 -1.56 -40.37
CA SER A 20 24.73 -1.66 -39.15
C SER A 20 23.83 -2.30 -38.08
N GLY A 21 23.84 -3.62 -38.02
CA GLY A 21 23.19 -4.37 -36.94
C GLY A 21 23.87 -4.07 -35.60
N PHE A 22 23.08 -4.05 -34.53
CA PHE A 22 23.59 -3.99 -33.17
C PHE A 22 24.58 -5.13 -32.92
N THR A 23 25.71 -4.82 -32.31
CA THR A 23 26.67 -5.84 -31.92
C THR A 23 26.19 -6.57 -30.66
N LEU A 24 26.50 -7.86 -30.53
CA LEU A 24 26.19 -8.61 -29.31
C LEU A 24 26.85 -7.99 -28.07
N ILE A 25 28.03 -7.37 -28.24
CA ILE A 25 28.74 -6.71 -27.15
C ILE A 25 28.05 -5.42 -26.69
N GLU A 26 27.44 -4.64 -27.59
CA GLU A 26 26.63 -3.47 -27.21
C GLU A 26 25.43 -3.88 -26.37
N LEU A 27 24.72 -4.93 -26.79
CA LEU A 27 23.57 -5.43 -26.04
C LEU A 27 24.01 -5.97 -24.67
N LEU A 28 25.13 -6.68 -24.62
CA LEU A 28 25.71 -7.23 -23.38
C LEU A 28 26.06 -6.13 -22.37
N VAL A 29 26.72 -5.05 -22.80
CA VAL A 29 27.06 -3.93 -21.90
C VAL A 29 25.80 -3.24 -21.37
N VAL A 30 24.77 -3.07 -22.20
CA VAL A 30 23.51 -2.45 -21.78
C VAL A 30 22.81 -3.26 -20.70
N VAL A 31 22.69 -4.59 -20.86
CA VAL A 31 22.04 -5.43 -19.83
C VAL A 31 22.84 -5.48 -18.53
N ILE A 32 24.17 -5.38 -18.60
CA ILE A 32 25.02 -5.25 -17.41
C ILE A 32 24.73 -3.94 -16.68
N ILE A 33 24.68 -2.82 -17.39
CA ILE A 33 24.38 -1.50 -16.79
C ILE A 33 22.99 -1.52 -16.15
N ILE A 34 21.96 -2.01 -16.87
CA ILE A 34 20.60 -2.13 -16.34
C ILE A 34 20.56 -3.06 -15.12
N GLY A 35 21.30 -4.17 -15.15
CA GLY A 35 21.41 -5.10 -14.03
C GLY A 35 21.98 -4.46 -12.77
N VAL A 36 23.04 -3.66 -12.89
CA VAL A 36 23.64 -2.92 -11.76
C VAL A 36 22.67 -1.88 -11.21
N LEU A 37 22.01 -1.11 -12.09
CA LEU A 37 21.02 -0.12 -11.67
C LEU A 37 19.83 -0.76 -10.96
N ALA A 38 19.31 -1.88 -11.49
CA ALA A 38 18.20 -2.61 -10.90
C ALA A 38 18.54 -3.16 -9.50
N ALA A 39 19.75 -3.71 -9.33
CA ALA A 39 20.20 -4.26 -8.04
C ALA A 39 20.19 -3.22 -6.91
N VAL A 40 20.53 -1.95 -7.21
CA VAL A 40 20.52 -0.86 -6.23
C VAL A 40 19.13 -0.24 -6.07
N ALA A 41 18.39 -0.09 -7.17
CA ALA A 41 17.10 0.60 -7.16
C ALA A 41 15.96 -0.24 -6.56
N LEU A 42 15.94 -1.54 -6.83
CA LEU A 42 14.85 -2.43 -6.42
C LEU A 42 14.60 -2.48 -4.90
N PRO A 43 15.59 -2.66 -4.01
CA PRO A 43 15.31 -2.69 -2.57
C PRO A 43 14.74 -1.36 -2.05
N ASN A 44 15.16 -0.24 -2.63
CA ASN A 44 14.62 1.07 -2.26
C ASN A 44 13.17 1.25 -2.75
N LEU A 45 12.85 0.74 -3.94
CA LEU A 45 11.48 0.74 -4.46
C LEU A 45 10.55 -0.08 -3.56
N LEU A 46 10.95 -1.29 -3.16
CA LEU A 46 10.15 -2.16 -2.30
C LEU A 46 9.86 -1.50 -0.93
N ARG A 47 10.85 -0.83 -0.33
CA ARG A 47 10.64 -0.07 0.90
C ARG A 47 9.69 1.12 0.74
N GLN A 48 9.69 1.78 -0.41
CA GLN A 48 8.76 2.89 -0.69
C GLN A 48 7.33 2.38 -0.86
N VAL A 49 7.15 1.22 -1.51
CA VAL A 49 5.85 0.56 -1.63
C VAL A 49 5.31 0.19 -0.24
N GLY A 50 6.12 -0.41 0.63
CA GLY A 50 5.71 -0.71 2.01
C GLY A 50 5.25 0.54 2.79
N LYS A 51 5.98 1.66 2.68
CA LYS A 51 5.57 2.93 3.30
C LYS A 51 4.27 3.51 2.73
N ALA A 52 4.05 3.37 1.42
CA ALA A 52 2.81 3.79 0.79
C ALA A 52 1.62 2.99 1.34
N ARG A 53 1.78 1.67 1.49
CA ARG A 53 0.77 0.78 2.09
C ARG A 53 0.50 1.14 3.56
N GLU A 54 1.53 1.41 4.37
CA GLU A 54 1.34 1.91 5.74
C GLU A 54 0.53 3.23 5.77
N THR A 55 0.76 4.11 4.78
CA THR A 55 0.02 5.39 4.67
C THR A 55 -1.45 5.15 4.31
N GLU A 56 -1.75 4.19 3.44
CA GLU A 56 -3.12 3.79 3.11
C GLU A 56 -3.85 3.22 4.33
N ILE A 57 -3.19 2.34 5.09
CA ILE A 57 -3.73 1.79 6.35
C ILE A 57 -4.03 2.94 7.33
N LYS A 58 -3.09 3.86 7.54
CA LYS A 58 -3.27 5.02 8.41
C LYS A 58 -4.47 5.88 7.96
N ASN A 59 -4.61 6.12 6.66
CA ASN A 59 -5.72 6.89 6.10
C ASN A 59 -7.07 6.17 6.25
N ALA A 60 -7.08 4.84 6.12
CA ALA A 60 -8.27 4.03 6.33
C ALA A 60 -8.74 4.13 7.79
N VAL A 61 -7.84 3.95 8.76
CA VAL A 61 -8.13 4.14 10.20
C VAL A 61 -8.67 5.54 10.47
N GLY A 62 -8.02 6.58 9.96
CA GLY A 62 -8.50 7.95 10.13
C GLY A 62 -9.88 8.20 9.50
N THR A 63 -10.19 7.53 8.39
CA THR A 63 -11.52 7.59 7.75
C THR A 63 -12.56 6.88 8.58
N LEU A 64 -12.24 5.68 9.08
CA LEU A 64 -13.10 4.92 9.99
C LEU A 64 -13.44 5.74 11.24
N ASN A 65 -12.44 6.33 11.90
CA ASN A 65 -12.68 7.17 13.08
C ASN A 65 -13.62 8.35 12.78
N ARG A 66 -13.43 9.06 11.66
CA ARG A 66 -14.31 10.18 11.29
C ARG A 66 -15.72 9.72 10.93
N SER A 67 -15.87 8.61 10.23
CA SER A 67 -17.18 8.03 9.92
C SER A 67 -17.90 7.57 11.19
N GLN A 68 -17.17 7.00 12.14
CA GLN A 68 -17.68 6.65 13.46
C GLN A 68 -18.15 7.88 14.24
N GLN A 69 -17.43 9.01 14.20
CA GLN A 69 -17.90 10.27 14.79
C GLN A 69 -19.26 10.70 14.23
N ALA A 70 -19.37 10.71 12.90
CA ALA A 70 -20.60 11.10 12.22
C ALA A 70 -21.77 10.19 12.59
N TYR A 71 -21.54 8.87 12.56
CA TYR A 71 -22.57 7.88 12.92
C TYR A 71 -22.99 7.99 14.39
N HIS A 72 -22.03 8.11 15.31
CA HIS A 72 -22.29 8.32 16.73
C HIS A 72 -23.06 9.62 16.98
N PHE A 73 -22.72 10.70 16.27
CA PHE A 73 -23.44 11.97 16.40
C PHE A 73 -24.93 11.84 16.02
N GLU A 74 -25.24 11.07 14.99
CA GLU A 74 -26.61 10.85 14.51
C GLU A 74 -27.41 9.88 15.39
N ARG A 75 -26.78 8.80 15.87
CA ARG A 75 -27.49 7.68 16.51
C ARG A 75 -27.21 7.47 17.99
N GLN A 76 -26.24 8.21 18.55
CA GLN A 76 -25.76 8.07 19.93
C GLN A 76 -25.23 6.66 20.25
N GLU A 77 -24.77 5.94 19.22
CA GLU A 77 -24.11 4.64 19.32
C GLU A 77 -23.05 4.55 18.21
N PHE A 78 -21.96 3.82 18.44
CA PHE A 78 -20.98 3.55 17.39
C PHE A 78 -21.43 2.42 16.46
N ALA A 79 -21.04 2.49 15.19
CA ALA A 79 -21.44 1.48 14.21
C ALA A 79 -20.66 0.18 14.42
N PRO A 80 -21.33 -0.99 14.53
CA PRO A 80 -20.64 -2.28 14.66
C PRO A 80 -20.05 -2.81 13.35
N THR A 81 -20.45 -2.26 12.18
CA THR A 81 -20.02 -2.75 10.86
C THR A 81 -19.73 -1.61 9.89
N LEU A 82 -18.91 -1.85 8.85
CA LEU A 82 -18.63 -0.85 7.81
C LEU A 82 -19.86 -0.47 7.00
N GLU A 83 -20.79 -1.40 6.78
CA GLU A 83 -21.99 -1.17 5.96
C GLU A 83 -22.83 0.00 6.51
N LEU A 84 -22.94 0.07 7.84
CA LEU A 84 -23.66 1.13 8.55
C LEU A 84 -22.96 2.49 8.45
N LEU A 85 -21.63 2.50 8.29
CA LEU A 85 -20.86 3.72 8.08
C LEU A 85 -20.96 4.26 6.65
N GLY A 86 -21.46 3.47 5.69
CA GLY A 86 -21.61 3.89 4.30
C GLY A 86 -20.29 4.22 3.59
N ILE A 87 -19.18 3.65 4.07
CA ILE A 87 -17.84 3.86 3.50
C ILE A 87 -17.29 2.58 2.88
N THR A 88 -16.41 2.75 1.90
CA THR A 88 -15.68 1.65 1.29
C THR A 88 -14.19 1.85 1.52
N ILE A 89 -13.55 0.86 2.13
CA ILE A 89 -12.11 0.83 2.34
C ILE A 89 -11.50 -0.13 1.30
N PRO A 90 -10.37 0.21 0.66
CA PRO A 90 -9.68 -0.72 -0.24
C PRO A 90 -9.28 -2.01 0.50
N ASN A 91 -9.65 -3.15 -0.05
CA ASN A 91 -9.39 -4.47 0.54
C ASN A 91 -8.09 -5.12 0.03
N GLU A 92 -7.26 -4.38 -0.71
CA GLU A 92 -6.05 -4.91 -1.33
C GLU A 92 -4.90 -5.10 -0.32
N TYR A 93 -4.82 -4.20 0.68
CA TYR A 93 -3.78 -4.18 1.70
C TYR A 93 -4.33 -4.19 3.13
N ILE A 94 -5.65 -4.25 3.25
CA ILE A 94 -6.37 -4.34 4.52
C ILE A 94 -7.20 -5.61 4.44
N SER A 95 -6.70 -6.68 5.06
CA SER A 95 -7.49 -7.88 5.31
C SER A 95 -8.48 -7.60 6.43
N ASN A 96 -9.69 -8.12 6.26
CA ASN A 96 -10.61 -8.25 7.38
C ASN A 96 -10.03 -9.34 8.27
N VAL A 97 -9.61 -8.97 9.49
CA VAL A 97 -9.35 -9.96 10.54
C VAL A 97 -10.57 -10.89 10.59
N GLU A 98 -10.32 -12.20 10.69
CA GLU A 98 -11.37 -13.23 10.77
C GLU A 98 -12.58 -12.69 11.57
N ASN A 99 -13.78 -12.71 10.95
CA ASN A 99 -15.07 -12.18 11.43
C ASN A 99 -15.49 -10.74 11.06
N ASP A 100 -14.96 -10.12 9.99
CA ASP A 100 -15.42 -8.79 9.53
C ASP A 100 -15.18 -7.66 10.56
N ALA A 101 -14.30 -7.91 11.54
CA ALA A 101 -14.04 -7.05 12.68
C ALA A 101 -12.95 -6.01 12.38
N LEU A 102 -12.99 -5.39 11.20
CA LEU A 102 -12.25 -4.13 10.98
C LEU A 102 -12.69 -3.07 12.00
N ILE A 103 -13.91 -3.22 12.51
CA ILE A 103 -14.50 -2.38 13.53
C ILE A 103 -14.91 -3.24 14.72
N VAL A 104 -14.49 -2.85 15.92
CA VAL A 104 -14.95 -3.43 17.18
C VAL A 104 -15.60 -2.32 17.99
N ALA A 105 -16.92 -2.34 18.12
CA ALA A 105 -17.62 -1.52 19.09
C ALA A 105 -17.42 -2.15 20.49
N ASN A 106 -16.66 -1.48 21.35
CA ASN A 106 -16.31 -2.00 22.67
C ASN A 106 -17.43 -1.74 23.68
N ASP A 107 -18.00 -0.54 23.64
CA ASP A 107 -19.16 -0.12 24.43
C ASP A 107 -19.97 0.93 23.64
N ALA A 108 -20.93 1.58 24.30
CA ALA A 108 -21.74 2.62 23.67
C ALA A 108 -20.93 3.88 23.32
N ASP A 109 -19.77 4.06 23.96
CA ASP A 109 -18.99 5.29 23.97
C ASP A 109 -17.66 5.15 23.22
N SER A 110 -17.32 3.97 22.69
CA SER A 110 -16.06 3.74 21.97
C SER A 110 -16.12 2.68 20.87
N ALA A 111 -15.27 2.88 19.85
CA ALA A 111 -15.04 1.93 18.78
C ALA A 111 -13.58 1.90 18.34
N ASP A 112 -13.09 0.70 18.03
CA ASP A 112 -11.76 0.47 17.51
C ASP A 112 -11.80 0.12 16.03
N ALA A 113 -10.89 0.72 15.26
CA ALA A 113 -10.57 0.37 13.89
C ALA A 113 -9.29 -0.47 13.86
N ILE A 114 -9.42 -1.75 13.51
CA ILE A 114 -8.35 -2.76 13.61
C ILE A 114 -8.06 -3.33 12.21
N PRO A 115 -7.38 -2.58 11.34
CA PRO A 115 -6.94 -3.12 10.05
C PRO A 115 -5.90 -4.22 10.27
N ALA A 116 -5.99 -5.26 9.44
CA ALA A 116 -4.92 -6.26 9.32
C ALA A 116 -4.31 -6.24 7.94
N ASN A 117 -3.07 -6.71 7.82
CA ASN A 117 -2.44 -7.04 6.56
C ASN A 117 -1.78 -8.42 6.69
N ASP A 118 -2.38 -9.45 6.12
CA ASP A 118 -1.83 -10.81 6.18
C ASP A 118 -0.51 -10.96 5.41
N ASN A 119 -0.24 -10.05 4.47
CA ASN A 119 1.00 -10.03 3.67
C ASN A 119 2.10 -9.16 4.29
N TYR A 120 1.99 -8.78 5.56
CA TYR A 120 2.91 -7.86 6.24
C TYR A 120 4.40 -8.27 6.16
N ASP A 121 4.71 -9.58 6.17
CA ASP A 121 6.08 -10.09 6.09
C ASP A 121 6.74 -9.81 4.73
N ASN A 122 5.98 -9.94 3.64
CA ASN A 122 6.48 -9.68 2.28
C ASN A 122 6.59 -8.18 2.01
N ASP A 123 5.70 -7.41 2.64
CA ASP A 123 5.54 -5.99 2.40
C ASP A 123 6.38 -5.12 3.34
N GLY A 124 6.81 -5.70 4.47
CA GLY A 124 7.52 -5.01 5.55
C GLY A 124 6.67 -3.94 6.23
N THR A 125 5.35 -4.10 6.26
CA THR A 125 4.41 -3.10 6.80
C THR A 125 4.16 -3.31 8.29
N ARG A 126 4.12 -2.22 9.04
CA ARG A 126 3.68 -2.21 10.44
C ARG A 126 2.16 -2.19 10.54
N ALA A 127 1.65 -2.76 11.63
CA ALA A 127 0.25 -2.75 11.96
C ALA A 127 -0.16 -1.42 12.60
N TYR A 128 -1.43 -1.07 12.42
CA TYR A 128 -2.05 0.11 13.01
C TYR A 128 -3.35 -0.28 13.69
N VAL A 129 -3.69 0.43 14.76
CA VAL A 129 -5.02 0.42 15.36
C VAL A 129 -5.42 1.84 15.69
N GLY A 130 -6.68 2.19 15.45
CA GLY A 130 -7.24 3.45 15.91
C GLY A 130 -8.38 3.18 16.88
N ARG A 131 -8.51 4.01 17.91
CA ARG A 131 -9.70 4.11 18.73
C ARG A 131 -10.31 5.48 18.55
N ILE A 132 -11.63 5.50 18.58
CA ILE A 132 -12.38 6.68 18.92
C ILE A 132 -13.21 6.44 20.17
N GLU A 133 -13.25 7.45 21.04
CA GLU A 133 -14.08 7.48 22.22
C GLU A 133 -14.83 8.80 22.27
N HIS A 134 -16.05 8.76 22.82
CA HIS A 134 -16.84 9.93 23.15
C HIS A 134 -17.17 9.92 24.64
N ALA A 135 -16.61 10.88 25.38
CA ALA A 135 -16.84 11.02 26.81
C ALA A 135 -17.11 12.49 27.17
N ALA A 136 -18.10 12.73 28.03
CA ALA A 136 -18.44 14.09 28.52
C ALA A 136 -18.68 15.16 27.42
N GLY A 137 -19.13 14.75 26.22
CA GLY A 137 -19.40 15.65 25.10
C GLY A 137 -18.17 15.99 24.23
N GLU A 138 -17.04 15.31 24.44
CA GLU A 138 -15.81 15.47 23.67
C GLU A 138 -15.43 14.15 23.00
N TYR A 139 -14.89 14.24 21.78
CA TYR A 139 -14.33 13.09 21.07
C TYR A 139 -12.81 13.03 21.30
N SER A 140 -12.32 11.89 21.78
CA SER A 140 -10.91 11.56 21.88
C SER A 140 -10.53 10.52 20.84
N GLN A 141 -9.36 10.66 20.23
CA GLN A 141 -8.84 9.69 19.27
C GLN A 141 -7.43 9.24 19.69
N LEU A 142 -7.21 7.94 19.62
CA LEU A 142 -5.92 7.31 19.86
C LEU A 142 -5.56 6.50 18.63
N MET A 143 -4.33 6.60 18.15
CA MET A 143 -3.83 5.75 17.06
C MET A 143 -2.50 5.18 17.49
N CYS A 144 -2.34 3.87 17.31
CA CYS A 144 -1.14 3.14 17.71
C CYS A 144 -0.57 2.41 16.49
N GLN A 145 0.75 2.28 16.48
CA GLN A 145 1.51 1.60 15.44
C GLN A 145 2.46 0.58 16.06
N SER A 146 2.57 -0.61 15.48
CA SER A 146 3.52 -1.61 15.95
C SER A 146 4.98 -1.19 15.71
N ASP A 147 5.86 -1.56 16.63
CA ASP A 147 7.29 -1.24 16.54
C ASP A 147 8.02 -2.06 15.46
N ALA A 148 7.47 -3.23 15.12
CA ALA A 148 7.96 -4.13 14.07
C ALA A 148 6.83 -4.48 13.08
N PRO A 149 7.14 -4.96 11.86
CA PRO A 149 6.14 -5.47 10.94
C PRO A 149 5.27 -6.55 11.61
N ALA A 150 3.96 -6.40 11.50
CA ALA A 150 2.98 -7.27 12.15
C ALA A 150 1.71 -7.30 11.32
N ALA A 151 0.95 -8.40 11.42
CA ALA A 151 -0.31 -8.56 10.72
C ALA A 151 -1.37 -7.57 11.22
N SER A 152 -1.53 -7.46 12.54
CA SER A 152 -2.49 -6.57 13.19
C SER A 152 -2.05 -6.23 14.62
N LEU A 153 -2.69 -5.22 15.20
CA LEU A 153 -2.62 -4.93 16.64
C LEU A 153 -3.91 -5.40 17.32
N PRO A 154 -3.87 -5.71 18.63
CA PRO A 154 -5.09 -6.00 19.37
C PRO A 154 -6.00 -4.76 19.47
N ALA A 155 -7.28 -5.00 19.74
CA ALA A 155 -8.23 -3.96 20.12
C ALA A 155 -7.69 -3.17 21.32
N LEU A 156 -7.92 -1.86 21.32
CA LEU A 156 -7.51 -0.96 22.40
C LEU A 156 -8.48 -1.05 23.58
N GLY A 157 -9.75 -1.41 23.34
CA GLY A 157 -10.76 -1.45 24.40
C GLY A 157 -10.84 -0.09 25.09
N ASN A 158 -10.86 -0.08 26.43
CA ASN A 158 -11.05 1.13 27.25
C ASN A 158 -9.72 1.71 27.79
N THR A 159 -8.57 1.37 27.21
CA THR A 159 -7.26 1.89 27.65
C THR A 159 -6.83 3.13 26.85
N ASP A 160 -6.32 4.15 27.53
CA ASP A 160 -5.82 5.37 26.86
C ASP A 160 -4.39 5.24 26.31
N ASP A 161 -3.80 4.04 26.47
CA ASP A 161 -2.44 3.72 26.08
C ASP A 161 -2.40 2.71 24.93
N CYS A 162 -1.29 2.74 24.20
CA CYS A 162 -1.02 1.77 23.14
C CYS A 162 -0.60 0.40 23.72
N PRO A 163 -0.97 -0.72 23.06
CA PRO A 163 -0.56 -2.06 23.45
C PRO A 163 0.96 -2.22 23.49
N ASP A 164 1.44 -3.19 24.27
CA ASP A 164 2.87 -3.51 24.34
C ASP A 164 3.45 -3.79 22.94
N GLY A 165 4.63 -3.22 22.65
CA GLY A 165 5.27 -3.31 21.33
C GLY A 165 4.64 -2.42 20.27
N SER A 166 3.89 -1.40 20.69
CA SER A 166 3.36 -0.36 19.82
C SER A 166 3.52 1.04 20.41
N THR A 167 3.54 2.03 19.53
CA THR A 167 3.76 3.44 19.87
C THR A 167 2.64 4.31 19.33
N GLN A 168 2.30 5.36 20.09
CA GLN A 168 1.27 6.31 19.69
C GLN A 168 1.70 7.11 18.47
N VAL A 169 0.82 7.15 17.48
CA VAL A 169 1.00 7.92 16.24
C VAL A 169 0.05 9.11 16.28
N ARG A 170 0.60 10.28 15.97
CA ARG A 170 -0.14 11.53 15.84
C ARG A 170 -0.71 11.73 14.43
#